data_AF-A0A7W4CLT3-F1
#
_entry.id   AF-A0A7W4CLT3-F1
#
_cell.length_a   1.000
_cell.length_b   1.000
_cell.length_c   1.000
_cell.angle_alpha   90.00
_cell.angle_beta   90.00
_cell.angle_gamma   90.00
#
_symmetry.space_group_name_H-M   'P 1'
#
loop_
_entity.id
_entity.type
_entity.pdbx_description
1 polymer ?
#
loop_
_entity_poly.entity_id
_entity_poly.type
_entity_poly.pdbx_seq_one_letter_code
_entity_poly.pdbx_strand_id
1 'polypeptide(L)'
;MDKFAHANQAWRMVIELVAGLAVGFGVGYGLDRLLGTTPILLVIFIFLGFAAGVKTMLRTAAEMGGAAAGTGPGKPAGDKPAGDPPKDERD
;
A
#
# COMPACT_ATOMS: atom_id res chain seq x y z
N MET A 1 -18.72 -22.58 8.89
CA MET A 1 -18.25 -22.95 7.54
C MET A 1 -17.43 -21.79 6.93
N ASP A 2 -16.62 -21.10 7.75
CA ASP A 2 -16.25 -19.70 7.48
C ASP A 2 -14.76 -19.50 7.13
N LYS A 3 -13.94 -20.57 7.17
CA LYS A 3 -12.50 -20.53 6.84
C LYS A 3 -12.22 -20.21 5.36
N PHE A 4 -13.12 -20.59 4.45
CA PHE A 4 -12.89 -20.42 3.01
C PHE A 4 -13.04 -18.98 2.53
N ALA A 5 -13.88 -18.18 3.17
CA ALA A 5 -14.07 -16.77 2.82
C ALA A 5 -12.78 -15.97 3.05
N HIS A 6 -12.18 -16.11 4.23
CA HIS A 6 -10.93 -15.43 4.60
C HIS A 6 -9.73 -15.82 3.72
N ALA A 7 -9.67 -17.08 3.27
CA ALA A 7 -8.62 -17.55 2.37
C ALA A 7 -8.70 -16.90 0.98
N ASN A 8 -9.90 -16.80 0.40
CA ASN A 8 -10.09 -16.16 -0.90
C ASN A 8 -9.76 -14.65 -0.86
N GLN A 9 -10.04 -14.01 0.27
CA GLN A 9 -9.73 -12.59 0.49
C GLN A 9 -8.22 -12.34 0.61
N ALA A 10 -7.50 -13.17 1.37
CA ALA A 10 -6.05 -13.10 1.44
C ALA A 10 -5.39 -13.34 0.07
N TRP A 11 -5.93 -14.28 -0.72
CA TRP A 11 -5.47 -14.55 -2.07
C TRP A 11 -5.65 -13.36 -3.03
N ARG A 12 -6.78 -12.63 -2.91
CA ARG A 12 -7.01 -11.41 -3.71
C ARG A 12 -5.97 -10.32 -3.46
N MET A 13 -5.57 -10.11 -2.20
CA MET A 13 -4.51 -9.14 -1.87
C MET A 13 -3.19 -9.46 -2.56
N VAL A 14 -2.84 -10.75 -2.64
CA VAL A 14 -1.64 -11.21 -3.35
C VAL A 14 -1.77 -10.93 -4.85
N ILE A 15 -2.92 -11.25 -5.44
CA ILE A 15 -3.18 -10.99 -6.86
C ILE A 15 -3.10 -9.50 -7.15
N GLU A 16 -3.63 -8.63 -6.30
CA GLU A 16 -3.59 -7.18 -6.49
C GLU A 16 -2.15 -6.65 -6.52
N LEU A 17 -1.30 -7.14 -5.61
CA LEU A 17 0.12 -6.80 -5.60
C LEU A 17 0.85 -7.34 -6.85
N VAL A 18 0.65 -8.62 -7.16
CA VAL A 18 1.30 -9.28 -8.31
C VAL A 18 0.83 -8.68 -9.64
N ALA A 19 -0.45 -8.33 -9.77
CA ALA A 19 -1.00 -7.70 -10.96
C ALA A 19 -0.39 -6.31 -11.18
N GLY A 20 -0.25 -5.51 -10.12
CA GLY A 20 0.43 -4.21 -10.19
C GLY A 20 1.87 -4.33 -10.70
N LEU A 21 2.64 -5.28 -10.17
CA LEU A 21 3.99 -5.57 -10.61
C LEU A 21 4.05 -6.13 -12.03
N ALA A 22 3.16 -7.04 -12.40
CA ALA A 22 3.09 -7.64 -13.73
C ALA A 22 2.77 -6.59 -14.80
N VAL A 23 1.85 -5.67 -14.52
CA VAL A 23 1.52 -4.54 -15.41
C VAL A 23 2.70 -3.58 -15.51
N GLY A 24 3.32 -3.20 -14.39
CA GLY A 24 4.51 -2.33 -14.39
C GLY A 24 5.68 -2.93 -15.17
N PHE A 25 5.96 -4.21 -14.96
CA PHE A 25 6.97 -4.95 -15.70
C PHE A 25 6.63 -5.06 -17.19
N GLY A 26 5.41 -5.46 -17.53
CA GLY A 26 4.99 -5.64 -18.92
C GLY A 26 5.05 -4.34 -19.73
N VAL A 27 4.55 -3.24 -19.16
CA VAL A 27 4.60 -1.91 -19.78
C VAL A 27 6.03 -1.40 -19.87
N GLY A 28 6.79 -1.47 -18.77
CA GLY A 28 8.18 -0.99 -18.74
C GLY A 28 9.10 -1.76 -19.70
N TYR A 29 9.01 -3.10 -19.69
CA TYR A 29 9.75 -3.95 -20.62
C TYR A 29 9.34 -3.71 -22.08
N GLY A 30 8.04 -3.55 -22.35
CA GLY A 30 7.53 -3.25 -23.68
C GLY A 30 8.07 -1.92 -24.21
N LEU A 31 8.02 -0.87 -23.39
CA LEU A 31 8.51 0.46 -23.76
C LEU A 31 10.02 0.48 -23.98
N ASP A 32 10.80 -0.18 -23.11
CA ASP A 32 12.24 -0.30 -23.31
C ASP A 32 12.59 -1.04 -24.61
N ARG A 33 11.83 -2.10 -24.95
CA ARG A 33 11.97 -2.83 -26.23
C ARG A 33 11.63 -1.99 -27.46
N LEU A 34 10.61 -1.14 -27.37
CA LEU A 34 10.13 -0.32 -28.48
C LEU A 34 11.02 0.91 -28.71
N LEU A 35 11.47 1.54 -27.63
CA LEU A 35 12.22 2.80 -27.66
C LEU A 35 13.74 2.58 -27.67
N GLY A 36 14.20 1.35 -27.48
CA GLY A 36 15.62 1.03 -27.39
C GLY A 36 16.32 1.70 -26.21
N THR A 37 15.55 2.12 -25.20
CA THR A 37 16.10 2.72 -23.99
C THR A 37 16.86 1.69 -23.18
N THR A 38 17.83 2.17 -22.41
CA THR A 38 18.36 1.39 -21.29
C THR A 38 17.20 1.05 -20.33
N PRO A 39 17.31 0.02 -19.45
CA PRO A 39 16.18 -0.47 -18.63
C PRO A 39 15.65 0.51 -17.56
N ILE A 40 15.82 1.80 -17.78
CA ILE A 40 15.30 2.93 -17.03
C ILE A 40 13.77 2.93 -17.00
N LEU A 41 13.08 2.70 -18.13
CA LEU A 41 11.61 2.73 -18.11
C LEU A 41 11.08 1.54 -17.33
N LEU A 42 11.66 0.34 -17.50
CA LEU A 42 11.35 -0.83 -16.69
C LEU A 42 11.46 -0.54 -15.20
N VAL A 43 12.55 0.08 -14.74
CA VAL A 43 12.72 0.41 -13.32
C VAL A 43 11.64 1.37 -12.83
N ILE A 44 11.39 2.45 -13.57
CA ILE A 44 10.37 3.45 -13.21
C ILE A 44 8.98 2.81 -13.16
N PHE A 45 8.61 2.04 -14.18
CA PHE A 45 7.29 1.41 -14.26
C PHE A 45 7.12 0.27 -13.25
N ILE A 46 8.19 -0.41 -12.81
CA ILE A 46 8.10 -1.34 -11.69
C ILE A 46 7.72 -0.61 -10.40
N PHE A 47 8.35 0.51 -10.09
CA PHE A 47 7.98 1.30 -8.90
C PHE A 47 6.55 1.84 -9.01
N LEU A 48 6.15 2.31 -10.20
CA LEU A 48 4.79 2.79 -10.46
C LEU A 48 3.75 1.67 -10.29
N GLY A 49 4.03 0.49 -10.87
CA GLY A 49 3.19 -0.70 -10.78
C GLY A 49 3.11 -1.26 -9.37
N PHE A 50 4.22 -1.27 -8.63
CA PHE A 50 4.25 -1.62 -7.22
C PHE A 50 3.41 -0.66 -6.37
N ALA A 51 3.56 0.66 -6.56
CA ALA A 51 2.75 1.64 -5.85
C ALA A 51 1.24 1.48 -6.12
N ALA A 52 0.87 1.19 -7.37
CA ALA A 52 -0.51 0.88 -7.75
C ALA A 52 -1.01 -0.43 -7.10
N GLY A 53 -0.19 -1.49 -7.10
CA GLY A 53 -0.49 -2.77 -6.46
C GLY A 53 -0.70 -2.65 -4.95
N VAL A 54 0.19 -1.93 -4.26
CA VAL A 54 0.05 -1.65 -2.81
C VAL A 54 -1.21 -0.83 -2.54
N LYS A 55 -1.49 0.21 -3.34
CA LYS A 55 -2.70 1.04 -3.17
C LYS A 55 -3.99 0.23 -3.28
N THR A 56 -4.07 -0.69 -4.26
CA THR A 56 -5.25 -1.55 -4.43
C THR A 56 -5.38 -2.56 -3.30
N MET A 57 -4.28 -3.22 -2.91
CA MET A 57 -4.26 -4.11 -1.75
C MET A 57 -4.72 -3.42 -0.46
N LEU A 58 -4.22 -2.22 -0.18
CA LEU A 58 -4.61 -1.45 1.01
C LEU A 58 -6.08 -1.01 0.97
N ARG A 59 -6.59 -0.69 -0.21
CA ARG A 59 -8.03 -0.42 -0.39
C ARG A 59 -8.85 -1.66 -0.06
N THR A 60 -8.46 -2.83 -0.58
CA THR A 60 -9.13 -4.10 -0.27
C THR A 60 -9.05 -4.42 1.21
N ALA A 61 -7.90 -4.18 1.87
CA ALA A 61 -7.76 -4.33 3.31
C ALA A 61 -8.71 -3.40 4.10
N ALA A 62 -8.84 -2.13 3.70
CA ALA A 62 -9.73 -1.16 4.33
C ALA A 62 -11.22 -1.49 4.12
N GLU A 63 -11.59 -2.07 2.97
CA GLU A 63 -12.94 -2.58 2.72
C GLU A 63 -13.27 -3.81 3.59
N MET A 64 -12.25 -4.58 4.02
CA MET A 64 -12.40 -5.79 4.83
C MET A 64 -12.35 -5.54 6.34
N GLY A 65 -11.62 -4.53 6.80
CA GLY A 65 -11.52 -4.13 8.21
C GLY A 65 -11.77 -2.64 8.33
N GLY A 66 -12.98 -2.24 8.74
CA GLY A 66 -13.36 -0.84 8.86
C GLY A 66 -12.28 0.02 9.55
N ALA A 67 -11.69 0.94 8.78
CA ALA A 67 -10.88 2.07 9.20
C ALA A 67 -9.98 1.89 10.45
N ALA A 68 -8.95 1.04 10.39
CA ALA A 68 -7.65 1.23 11.07
C ALA A 68 -6.71 0.03 10.81
N ALA A 69 -6.21 -0.11 9.60
CA ALA A 69 -5.02 -0.92 9.31
C ALA A 69 -4.02 -0.08 8.50
N GLY A 70 -3.75 1.13 9.00
CA GLY A 70 -2.86 2.10 8.39
C GLY A 70 -1.60 2.32 9.21
N THR A 71 -0.68 1.35 9.21
CA THR A 71 0.70 1.58 9.66
C THR A 71 1.70 0.75 8.85
N GLY A 72 1.80 1.06 7.55
CA GLY A 72 3.05 0.90 6.80
C GLY A 72 3.97 2.11 7.06
N PRO A 73 5.30 1.96 6.97
CA PRO A 73 6.26 2.90 7.56
C PRO A 73 6.25 4.25 6.82
N GLY A 74 5.69 5.28 7.45
CA GLY A 74 5.60 6.60 6.83
C GLY A 74 4.54 7.52 7.42
N LYS A 75 4.51 7.66 8.74
CA LYS A 75 3.88 8.81 9.39
C LYS A 75 4.83 9.27 10.49
N PRO A 76 5.61 10.36 10.32
CA PRO A 76 6.15 11.03 11.48
C PRO A 76 4.92 11.56 12.23
N ALA A 77 4.63 10.90 13.35
CA ALA A 77 3.69 11.41 14.33
C ALA A 77 4.30 12.72 14.83
N GLY A 78 3.78 13.84 14.32
CA GLY A 78 4.07 15.15 14.88
C GLY A 78 3.69 15.12 16.36
N ASP A 79 4.67 15.51 17.17
CA ASP A 79 4.65 15.50 18.62
C ASP A 79 3.37 16.15 19.17
N LYS A 80 2.65 15.42 20.02
CA LYS A 80 1.74 16.07 20.97
C LYS A 80 2.64 16.75 22.02
N PRO A 81 2.61 18.08 22.19
CA PRO A 81 3.28 18.68 23.32
C PRO A 81 2.59 18.17 24.58
N ALA A 82 3.39 17.61 25.48
CA ALA A 82 3.01 17.33 26.85
C ALA A 82 2.65 18.64 27.56
N GLY A 83 1.62 18.57 28.42
CA GLY A 83 1.45 19.49 29.53
C GLY A 83 0.15 20.29 29.51
N ASP A 84 -0.80 19.88 30.34
CA ASP A 84 -1.38 20.79 31.32
C ASP A 84 -1.35 20.07 32.68
N PRO A 85 -0.75 20.67 33.73
CA PRO A 85 -0.74 20.07 35.06
C PRO A 85 -2.16 20.06 35.66
N PRO A 86 -2.43 19.17 36.64
CA PRO A 86 -3.73 19.12 37.32
C PRO A 86 -4.02 20.49 37.92
N LYS A 87 -5.14 21.09 37.53
CA LYS A 87 -5.66 22.25 38.26
C LYS A 87 -6.30 21.71 39.52
N ASP A 88 -5.60 21.93 40.63
CA ASP A 88 -6.13 21.82 41.98
C ASP A 88 -7.28 22.83 42.13
N GLU A 89 -8.50 22.40 41.81
CA GLU A 89 -9.71 23.10 42.21
C GLU A 89 -9.95 22.82 43.70
N ARG A 90 -9.50 23.80 44.50
CA ARG A 90 -9.90 24.00 45.89
C ARG A 90 -11.39 24.31 45.92
N ASP A 91 -12.18 23.41 46.50
CA ASP A 91 -13.50 23.68 47.10
C ASP A 91 -13.69 22.77 48.34
#